data_AF-A0A7S2G8W5-F1
#
_entry.id   AF-A0A7S2G8W5-F1
#
_cell.length_a   1.000
_cell.length_b   1.000
_cell.length_c   1.000
_cell.angle_alpha   90.00
_cell.angle_beta   90.00
_cell.angle_gamma   90.00
#
_symmetry.space_group_name_H-M   'P 1'
#
loop_
_entity.id
_entity.type
_entity.pdbx_description
1 polymer ?
#
loop_
_entity_poly.entity_id
_entity_poly.type
_entity_poly.pdbx_seq_one_letter_code
_entity_poly.pdbx_strand_id
1 'polypeptide(L)'
;HSFAFMPRQKAAAVAAAAEADEDRDEDTKSGSSKHRETAVKLLIADRSNALGTYSCELKQGGTASLAASVQAGGHHSEPRGMALSTDDRLALSTSDGEAKVWSLRSQQCIASMSCGYGLSALFLLANKYAVVGTK
;
A
#
# COMPACT_ATOMS: atom_id res chain seq x y z
N HIS A 1 10.10 -30.89 4.88
CA HIS A 1 8.69 -30.45 4.95
C HIS A 1 8.58 -29.32 5.96
N SER A 2 8.58 -28.07 5.50
CA SER A 2 8.51 -26.86 6.33
C SER A 2 7.05 -26.45 6.49
N PHE A 3 6.54 -26.40 7.72
CA PHE A 3 5.22 -25.87 8.03
C PHE A 3 5.30 -24.34 8.08
N ALA A 4 4.74 -23.67 7.07
CA ALA A 4 4.45 -22.25 7.12
C ALA A 4 3.05 -22.06 7.73
N PHE A 5 3.03 -21.63 8.98
CA PHE A 5 1.82 -21.28 9.72
C PHE A 5 1.31 -19.91 9.22
N MET A 6 0.19 -19.92 8.49
CA MET A 6 -0.54 -18.72 8.10
C MET A 6 -1.65 -18.44 9.13
N PRO A 7 -1.64 -17.31 9.84
CA PRO A 7 -2.85 -16.83 10.48
C PRO A 7 -3.73 -16.15 9.43
N ARG A 8 -4.93 -16.70 9.22
CA ARG A 8 -6.02 -16.03 8.49
C ARG A 8 -6.38 -14.74 9.21
N GLN A 9 -6.16 -13.58 8.58
CA GLN A 9 -6.67 -12.32 9.12
C GLN A 9 -7.98 -11.93 8.43
N LYS A 10 -9.00 -11.76 9.28
CA LYS A 10 -10.31 -11.17 8.97
C LYS A 10 -10.14 -9.70 8.58
N ALA A 11 -10.99 -9.26 7.66
CA ALA A 11 -11.21 -7.86 7.32
C ALA A 11 -11.59 -7.02 8.55
N ALA A 12 -10.99 -5.84 8.69
CA ALA A 12 -11.45 -4.81 9.61
C ALA A 12 -11.12 -3.42 9.06
N ALA A 13 -12.04 -2.51 9.33
CA ALA A 13 -12.31 -1.29 8.60
C ALA A 13 -11.41 -0.10 8.97
N VAL A 14 -11.42 0.86 8.04
CA VAL A 14 -10.92 2.24 8.10
C VAL A 14 -11.51 2.98 9.31
N ALA A 15 -10.65 3.67 10.08
CA ALA A 15 -11.08 4.78 10.92
C ALA A 15 -9.94 5.83 11.03
N ALA A 16 -10.30 7.07 10.74
CA ALA A 16 -9.47 8.27 10.79
C ALA A 16 -9.78 9.09 12.06
N ALA A 17 -8.76 9.73 12.64
CA ALA A 17 -8.82 10.93 13.51
C ALA A 17 -7.35 11.38 13.74
N ALA A 18 -6.88 12.52 13.23
CA ALA A 18 -7.13 13.91 13.63
C ALA A 18 -6.32 14.32 14.88
N GLU A 19 -5.29 15.12 14.62
CA GLU A 19 -4.32 15.74 15.53
C GLU A 19 -4.93 16.94 16.29
N ALA A 20 -4.49 17.15 17.53
CA ALA A 20 -4.30 18.46 18.15
C ALA A 20 -3.49 18.29 19.46
N ASP A 21 -2.25 18.76 19.48
CA ASP A 21 -1.49 18.98 20.71
C ASP A 21 -0.50 20.14 20.50
N GLU A 22 -0.66 21.23 21.26
CA GLU A 22 0.26 22.37 21.31
C GLU A 22 0.68 22.61 22.77
N ASP A 23 2.01 22.56 22.95
CA ASP A 23 2.89 23.24 23.90
C ASP A 23 2.75 23.08 25.41
N ARG A 24 3.80 22.47 26.01
CA ARG A 24 4.61 23.12 27.07
C ARG A 24 5.90 22.35 27.42
N ASP A 25 7.04 23.01 27.20
CA ASP A 25 8.37 22.61 27.67
C ASP A 25 8.57 22.85 29.18
N GLU A 26 9.27 21.94 29.86
CA GLU A 26 10.16 22.30 30.98
C GLU A 26 11.28 21.26 31.18
N ASP A 27 12.52 21.74 31.05
CA ASP A 27 13.78 21.00 31.19
C ASP A 27 14.04 20.55 32.64
N THR A 28 14.33 19.25 32.84
CA THR A 28 15.12 18.78 33.99
C THR A 28 16.17 17.74 33.55
N LYS A 29 17.45 18.12 33.67
CA LYS A 29 18.60 17.24 33.46
C LYS A 29 18.63 16.11 34.50
N SER A 30 18.56 14.85 34.05
CA SER A 30 19.10 13.71 34.80
C SER A 30 19.94 12.84 33.85
N GLY A 31 21.15 12.48 34.28
CA GLY A 31 22.05 11.63 33.50
C GLY A 31 21.45 10.25 33.29
N SER A 32 21.39 9.80 32.04
CA SER A 32 20.91 8.46 31.68
C SER A 32 21.86 7.79 30.68
N SER A 33 22.11 6.52 30.96
CA SER A 33 22.94 5.54 30.26
C SER A 33 22.95 5.63 28.74
N LYS A 34 24.11 5.32 28.12
CA LYS A 34 24.25 5.00 26.68
C LYS A 34 23.04 4.19 26.21
N HIS A 35 22.15 4.81 25.45
CA HIS A 35 21.01 4.13 24.83
C HIS A 35 21.54 2.96 24.01
N ARG A 36 21.36 1.71 24.49
CA ARG A 36 21.39 0.56 23.60
C ARG A 36 20.13 0.68 22.77
N GLU A 37 20.26 1.28 21.59
CA GLU A 37 19.18 1.32 20.61
C GLU A 37 18.84 -0.14 20.28
N THR A 38 17.80 -0.65 20.94
CA THR A 38 17.39 -2.06 20.88
C THR A 38 16.28 -2.25 19.85
N ALA A 39 16.09 -1.27 18.97
CA ALA A 39 15.07 -1.26 17.94
C ALA A 39 15.76 -1.19 16.57
N VAL A 40 15.40 -2.11 15.67
CA VAL A 40 15.89 -2.14 14.29
C VAL A 40 14.73 -1.86 13.35
N LYS A 41 14.97 -0.99 12.37
CA LYS A 41 14.05 -0.75 11.26
C LYS A 41 14.44 -1.65 10.09
N LEU A 42 13.51 -2.47 9.63
CA LEU A 42 13.65 -3.34 8.47
C LEU A 42 12.86 -2.75 7.30
N LEU A 43 13.48 -2.62 6.14
CA LEU A 43 12.79 -2.32 4.89
C LEU A 43 12.57 -3.62 4.12
N ILE A 44 11.33 -3.95 3.80
CA ILE A 44 10.96 -5.19 3.11
C ILE A 44 10.25 -4.84 1.81
N ALA A 45 10.75 -5.38 0.70
CA ALA A 45 10.07 -5.40 -0.58
C ALA A 45 9.33 -6.73 -0.74
N ASP A 46 8.01 -6.66 -0.87
CA ASP A 46 7.15 -7.83 -1.05
C ASP A 46 6.89 -8.10 -2.53
N ARG A 47 6.50 -9.35 -2.85
CA ARG A 47 6.13 -9.77 -4.21
C ARG A 47 4.88 -9.08 -4.74
N SER A 48 4.09 -8.47 -3.86
CA SER A 48 2.93 -7.66 -4.20
C SER A 48 3.29 -6.24 -4.67
N ASN A 49 4.52 -5.98 -5.09
CA ASN A 49 5.02 -4.64 -5.43
C ASN A 49 4.81 -3.61 -4.31
N ALA A 50 4.78 -4.07 -3.06
CA ALA A 50 4.64 -3.24 -1.88
C ALA A 50 6.00 -3.11 -1.18
N LEU A 51 6.26 -1.93 -0.63
CA LEU A 51 7.43 -1.66 0.21
C LEU A 51 6.94 -1.32 1.61
N GLY A 52 7.36 -2.09 2.62
CA GLY A 52 7.00 -1.88 4.02
C GLY A 52 8.23 -1.61 4.89
N THR A 53 8.14 -0.66 5.81
CA THR A 53 9.09 -0.50 6.91
C THR A 53 8.53 -1.16 8.15
N TYR A 54 9.31 -2.00 8.82
CA TYR A 54 8.94 -2.68 10.06
C TYR A 54 9.86 -2.26 11.18
N SER A 55 9.31 -1.93 12.34
CA SER A 55 10.08 -1.70 13.56
C SER A 55 10.07 -2.97 14.38
N CYS A 56 11.25 -3.43 14.81
CA CYS A 56 11.40 -4.65 15.60
C CYS A 56 12.24 -4.39 16.84
N GLU A 57 11.77 -4.85 18.00
CA GLU A 57 12.56 -4.85 19.22
C GLU A 57 13.46 -6.09 19.28
N LEU A 58 14.77 -5.89 19.41
CA LEU A 58 15.78 -6.95 19.55
C LEU A 58 15.80 -7.54 20.96
N LYS A 59 14.70 -8.15 21.38
CA LYS A 59 14.58 -8.94 22.62
C LYS A 59 14.18 -10.37 22.24
N GLN A 60 14.53 -11.37 23.07
CA GLN A 60 14.03 -12.74 22.87
C GLN A 60 12.50 -12.73 22.95
N GLY A 61 11.82 -13.10 21.85
CA GLY A 61 10.36 -12.98 21.72
C GLY A 61 9.86 -11.60 21.26
N GLY A 62 10.75 -10.73 20.77
CA GLY A 62 10.39 -9.43 20.22
C GLY A 62 9.43 -9.54 19.03
N THR A 63 8.42 -8.69 19.03
CA THR A 63 7.44 -8.59 17.94
C THR A 63 7.88 -7.49 16.96
N ALA A 64 7.62 -7.71 15.68
CA ALA A 64 7.80 -6.69 14.65
C ALA A 64 6.44 -6.05 14.34
N SER A 65 6.41 -4.72 14.23
CA SER A 65 5.23 -3.95 13.81
C SER A 65 5.50 -3.24 12.49
N LEU A 66 4.48 -3.14 11.63
CA LEU A 66 4.56 -2.35 10.41
C LEU A 66 4.51 -0.86 10.78
N ALA A 67 5.53 -0.10 10.39
CA ALA A 67 5.64 1.33 10.63
C ALA A 67 5.05 2.14 9.46
N ALA A 68 5.36 1.78 8.21
CA ALA A 68 4.78 2.42 7.03
C ALA A 68 4.79 1.45 5.84
N SER A 69 3.89 1.66 4.87
CA SER A 69 3.83 0.89 3.63
C SER A 69 3.54 1.79 2.44
N VAL A 70 4.14 1.48 1.29
CA VAL A 70 3.95 2.16 0.01
C VAL A 70 3.42 1.15 -1.00
N GLN A 71 2.23 1.42 -1.53
CA GLN A 71 1.49 0.52 -2.43
C GLN A 71 0.89 1.23 -3.66
N ALA A 72 0.83 2.56 -3.66
CA ALA A 72 0.15 3.32 -4.72
C ALA A 72 0.84 3.24 -6.10
N GLY A 73 2.12 2.86 -6.14
CA GLY A 73 2.94 2.87 -7.36
C GLY A 73 2.82 1.66 -8.28
N GLY A 74 2.01 0.64 -7.93
CA GLY A 74 1.94 -0.58 -8.73
C GLY A 74 0.73 -1.44 -8.43
N HIS A 75 0.43 -2.37 -9.33
CA HIS A 75 -0.52 -3.44 -9.07
C HIS A 75 0.07 -4.47 -8.11
N HIS A 76 -0.76 -5.03 -7.24
CA HIS A 76 -0.36 -6.10 -6.32
C HIS A 76 -0.24 -7.48 -6.98
N SER A 77 -0.67 -7.60 -8.23
CA SER A 77 -0.67 -8.80 -9.03
C SER A 77 -0.37 -8.49 -10.50
N GLU A 78 -0.25 -9.53 -11.32
CA GLU A 78 0.02 -9.38 -12.75
C GLU A 78 -1.14 -8.63 -13.44
N PRO A 79 -0.86 -7.52 -14.15
CA PRO A 79 -1.86 -6.83 -14.95
C PRO A 79 -2.25 -7.69 -16.16
N ARG A 80 -3.56 -7.79 -16.43
CA ARG A 80 -4.13 -8.68 -17.46
C ARG A 80 -4.85 -7.94 -18.58
N GLY A 81 -5.42 -6.79 -18.26
CA GLY A 81 -6.13 -5.94 -19.20
C GLY A 81 -5.60 -4.52 -19.12
N MET A 82 -5.52 -3.86 -20.27
CA MET A 82 -5.21 -2.44 -20.36
C MET A 82 -6.08 -1.78 -21.43
N ALA A 83 -6.46 -0.53 -21.18
CA ALA A 83 -7.14 0.32 -22.16
C ALA A 83 -6.58 1.73 -22.09
N LEU A 84 -6.47 2.37 -23.25
CA LEU A 84 -6.13 3.78 -23.35
C LEU A 84 -7.38 4.60 -23.53
N SER A 85 -7.35 5.78 -22.94
CA SER A 85 -8.34 6.82 -23.17
C SER A 85 -8.30 7.30 -24.62
N THR A 86 -9.44 7.72 -25.15
CA THR A 86 -9.52 8.35 -26.49
C THR A 86 -8.76 9.66 -26.61
N ASP A 87 -8.36 10.29 -25.50
CA ASP A 87 -7.55 11.51 -25.48
C ASP A 87 -6.06 11.27 -25.17
N ASP A 88 -5.64 9.99 -25.04
CA ASP A 88 -4.29 9.56 -24.66
C ASP A 88 -3.75 10.20 -23.36
N ARG A 89 -4.63 10.68 -22.47
CA ARG A 89 -4.21 11.24 -21.18
C ARG A 89 -4.28 10.24 -20.05
N LEU A 90 -5.17 9.25 -20.18
CA LEU A 90 -5.41 8.24 -19.17
C LEU A 90 -5.13 6.84 -19.70
N ALA A 91 -4.62 6.00 -18.83
CA ALA A 91 -4.57 4.56 -19.02
C ALA A 91 -5.36 3.88 -17.90
N LEU A 92 -6.10 2.85 -18.23
CA LEU A 92 -6.76 1.95 -17.30
C LEU A 92 -6.06 0.61 -17.37
N SER A 93 -5.68 0.06 -16.23
CA SER A 93 -5.13 -1.29 -16.14
C SER A 93 -5.87 -2.10 -15.09
N THR A 94 -6.03 -3.40 -15.35
CA THR A 94 -6.79 -4.31 -14.51
C THR A 94 -5.92 -5.48 -14.10
N SER A 95 -6.02 -5.90 -12.85
CA SER A 95 -5.33 -7.04 -12.28
C SER A 95 -6.30 -7.89 -11.46
N ASP A 96 -5.77 -8.89 -10.75
CA ASP A 96 -6.54 -9.62 -9.75
C ASP A 96 -6.78 -8.72 -8.53
N GLY A 97 -8.03 -8.43 -8.22
CA GLY A 97 -8.46 -7.66 -7.04
C GLY A 97 -8.58 -6.14 -7.26
N GLU A 98 -7.96 -5.61 -8.32
CA GLU A 98 -7.83 -4.16 -8.51
C GLU A 98 -7.82 -3.73 -9.98
N ALA A 99 -8.41 -2.56 -10.23
CA ALA A 99 -8.18 -1.80 -11.44
C ALA A 99 -7.65 -0.41 -11.07
N LYS A 100 -6.71 0.12 -11.85
CA LYS A 100 -6.08 1.42 -11.59
C LYS A 100 -6.15 2.29 -12.83
N VAL A 101 -6.39 3.58 -12.59
CA VAL A 101 -6.37 4.64 -13.61
C VAL A 101 -5.11 5.45 -13.43
N TRP A 102 -4.38 5.65 -14.50
CA TRP A 102 -3.08 6.31 -14.53
C TRP A 102 -3.15 7.54 -15.39
N SER A 103 -2.41 8.59 -15.00
CA SER A 103 -2.12 9.70 -15.90
C SER A 103 -0.90 9.34 -16.72
N LEU A 104 -1.04 9.35 -18.05
CA LEU A 104 0.10 9.13 -18.94
C LEU A 104 1.09 10.31 -18.92
N ARG A 105 0.63 11.51 -18.53
CA ARG A 105 1.48 12.69 -18.42
C ARG A 105 2.37 12.66 -17.17
N SER A 106 1.81 12.37 -16.00
CA SER A 106 2.57 12.36 -14.75
C SER A 106 3.10 10.97 -14.37
N GLN A 107 2.67 9.92 -15.07
CA GLN A 107 3.00 8.52 -14.77
C GLN A 107 2.61 8.10 -13.34
N GLN A 108 1.57 8.74 -12.80
CA GLN A 108 1.05 8.46 -11.45
C GLN A 108 -0.29 7.74 -11.53
N CYS A 109 -0.53 6.86 -10.55
CA CYS A 109 -1.85 6.30 -10.31
C CYS A 109 -2.76 7.41 -9.76
N ILE A 110 -3.81 7.75 -10.51
CA ILE A 110 -4.80 8.75 -10.13
C ILE A 110 -5.87 8.13 -9.23
N ALA A 111 -6.29 6.91 -9.57
CA ALA A 111 -7.37 6.22 -8.86
C ALA A 111 -7.12 4.71 -8.85
N SER A 112 -7.47 4.08 -7.72
CA SER A 112 -7.48 2.63 -7.55
C SER A 112 -8.88 2.22 -7.15
N MET A 113 -9.41 1.19 -7.79
CA MET A 113 -10.73 0.63 -7.52
C MET A 113 -10.60 -0.86 -7.31
N SER A 114 -11.28 -1.38 -6.28
CA SER A 114 -11.34 -2.83 -6.08
C SER A 114 -12.24 -3.43 -7.15
N CYS A 115 -11.74 -4.45 -7.83
CA CYS A 115 -12.52 -5.30 -8.71
C CYS A 115 -12.29 -6.76 -8.33
N GLY A 116 -13.10 -7.69 -8.85
CA GLY A 116 -12.79 -9.10 -8.74
C GLY A 116 -11.58 -9.48 -9.60
N TYR A 117 -11.68 -10.62 -10.28
CA TYR A 117 -10.63 -11.07 -11.19
C TYR A 117 -10.71 -10.33 -12.53
N GLY A 118 -10.06 -9.17 -12.66
CA GLY A 118 -10.06 -8.35 -13.86
C GLY A 118 -9.27 -8.97 -15.01
N LEU A 119 -9.90 -9.12 -16.18
CA LEU A 119 -9.31 -9.73 -17.38
C LEU A 119 -9.19 -8.77 -18.56
N SER A 120 -10.13 -7.82 -18.68
CA SER A 120 -10.15 -6.85 -19.78
C SER A 120 -10.65 -5.50 -19.29
N ALA A 121 -10.29 -4.45 -20.04
CA ALA A 121 -10.65 -3.07 -19.72
C ALA A 121 -11.05 -2.32 -21.00
N LEU A 122 -11.93 -1.33 -20.90
CA LEU A 122 -12.34 -0.46 -22.01
C LEU A 122 -12.86 0.90 -21.52
N PHE A 123 -12.51 1.98 -22.21
CA PHE A 123 -13.16 3.28 -22.04
C PHE A 123 -14.34 3.46 -23.00
N LEU A 124 -15.44 4.05 -22.52
CA LEU A 124 -16.66 4.30 -23.29
C LEU A 124 -17.09 5.77 -23.23
N LEU A 125 -17.90 6.18 -24.22
CA LEU A 125 -18.56 7.48 -24.30
C LEU A 125 -17.60 8.66 -24.03
N ALA A 126 -16.51 8.73 -24.81
CA ALA A 126 -15.46 9.74 -24.66
C ALA A 126 -14.85 9.77 -23.24
N ASN A 127 -14.46 8.59 -22.74
CA ASN A 127 -13.80 8.37 -21.44
C ASN A 127 -14.65 8.71 -20.20
N LYS A 128 -15.95 8.92 -20.38
CA LYS A 128 -16.87 9.17 -19.27
C LYS A 128 -17.11 7.92 -18.42
N TYR A 129 -17.00 6.74 -19.03
CA TYR A 129 -17.14 5.46 -18.34
C TYR A 129 -15.95 4.55 -18.63
N ALA A 130 -15.62 3.72 -17.65
CA ALA A 130 -14.67 2.64 -17.76
C ALA A 130 -15.40 1.32 -17.48
N VAL A 131 -15.17 0.32 -18.32
CA VAL A 131 -15.70 -1.04 -18.18
C VAL A 131 -14.54 -1.96 -17.86
N VAL A 132 -14.70 -2.79 -16.84
CA VAL A 132 -13.78 -3.86 -16.47
C VAL A 132 -14.50 -5.18 -16.60
N GLY A 133 -14.00 -6.06 -17.46
CA GLY A 133 -14.49 -7.43 -17.58
C GLY A 133 -13.86 -8.30 -16.49
N THR A 134 -14.68 -8.84 -15.59
CA THR A 134 -14.25 -9.77 -14.53
C THR A 134 -14.73 -11.19 -14.80
N LYS A 135 -14.06 -12.19 -14.21
CA LYS A 135 -14.54 -13.57 -14.18
C LYS A 135 -15.44 -13.84 -12.98
#